data_AF-A0AA43C0W2-F1
#
_entry.id   AF-A0AA43C0W2-F1
#
_cell.length_a   1.000
_cell.length_b   1.000
_cell.length_c   1.000
_cell.angle_alpha   90.00
_cell.angle_beta   90.00
_cell.angle_gamma   90.00
#
_symmetry.space_group_name_H-M   'P 1'
#
loop_
_entity.id
_entity.type
_entity.pdbx_description
1 polymer ?
#
loop_
_entity_poly.entity_id
_entity_poly.type
_entity_poly.pdbx_seq_one_letter_code
_entity_poly.pdbx_strand_id
1 'polypeptide(L)'
;MLVTAFGDIYVESAAGEILVVDTIALGCEQAAHSVAELESLFRCPQWSEERLLTELALLARDRGISREPYQVFALAPHPCLSGEIRVEQIMPMDLVAWHHICRQHRSS
;
A
#
# COMPACT_ATOMS: atom_id res chain seq x y z
N MET A 1 9.80 -9.26 5.24
CA MET A 1 9.21 -7.92 4.97
C MET A 1 8.69 -7.92 3.55
N LEU A 2 7.44 -7.51 3.36
CA LEU A 2 6.78 -7.39 2.07
C LEU A 2 6.29 -5.96 1.92
N VAL A 3 6.41 -5.40 0.71
CA VAL A 3 5.90 -4.07 0.36
C VAL A 3 4.93 -4.19 -0.80
N THR A 4 3.74 -3.63 -0.68
CA THR A 4 2.71 -3.67 -1.74
C THR A 4 3.04 -2.69 -2.86
N ALA A 5 2.25 -2.74 -3.95
CA ALA A 5 2.41 -1.82 -5.06
C ALA A 5 2.18 -0.35 -4.67
N PHE A 6 1.42 -0.07 -3.60
CA PHE A 6 1.11 1.27 -3.09
C PHE A 6 1.87 1.65 -1.81
N GLY A 7 2.76 0.76 -1.33
CA GLY A 7 3.66 1.05 -0.23
C GLY A 7 3.23 0.54 1.14
N ASP A 8 2.19 -0.28 1.26
CA ASP A 8 1.89 -0.92 2.54
C ASP A 8 3.01 -1.89 2.91
N ILE A 9 3.52 -1.79 4.14
CA ILE A 9 4.64 -2.59 4.62
C ILE A 9 4.12 -3.64 5.59
N TYR A 10 4.29 -4.91 5.25
CA TYR A 10 4.00 -6.05 6.11
C TYR A 10 5.29 -6.64 6.69
N VAL A 11 5.31 -6.85 8.00
CA VAL A 11 6.43 -7.41 8.75
C VAL A 11 5.96 -8.59 9.60
N GLU A 12 6.81 -9.61 9.70
CA GLU A 12 6.58 -10.75 10.58
C GLU A 12 7.18 -10.42 11.96
N SER A 13 6.40 -10.63 13.02
CA SER A 13 6.84 -10.45 14.40
C SER A 13 7.67 -11.66 14.87
N ALA A 14 8.40 -11.51 15.98
CA ALA A 14 9.12 -12.64 16.57
C ALA A 14 8.20 -13.78 17.03
N ALA A 15 6.90 -13.52 17.19
CA ALA A 15 5.88 -14.51 17.50
C ALA A 15 5.27 -15.18 16.26
N GLY A 16 5.68 -14.79 15.04
CA GLY A 16 5.17 -15.31 13.77
C GLY A 16 3.91 -14.61 13.25
N GLU A 17 3.44 -13.56 13.93
CA GLU A 17 2.29 -12.78 13.51
C GLU A 17 2.67 -11.80 12.40
N ILE A 18 1.71 -11.48 11.53
CA ILE A 18 1.91 -10.47 10.48
C ILE A 18 1.34 -9.15 10.94
N LEU A 19 2.19 -8.15 10.95
CA LEU A 19 1.87 -6.77 11.24
C LEU A 19 1.93 -5.93 9.97
N VAL A 20 1.01 -4.99 9.79
CA VAL A 20 1.10 -3.96 8.75
C VAL A 20 1.39 -2.60 9.39
N VAL A 21 2.29 -1.85 8.78
CA VAL A 21 2.71 -0.54 9.28
C VAL A 21 1.60 0.48 9.01
N ASP A 22 1.10 1.09 10.07
CA ASP A 22 0.24 2.27 9.97
C ASP A 22 1.11 3.52 10.03
N THR A 23 1.33 4.10 8.84
CA THR A 23 2.14 5.32 8.66
C THR A 23 1.49 6.56 9.27
N ILE A 24 0.16 6.56 9.44
CA ILE A 24 -0.60 7.66 10.03
C ILE A 24 -0.52 7.55 11.56
N ALA A 25 -0.84 6.39 12.13
CA ALA A 25 -0.76 6.17 13.57
C ALA A 25 0.67 6.07 14.11
N LEU A 26 1.68 5.90 13.24
CA LEU A 26 3.07 5.57 13.61
C LEU A 26 3.11 4.30 14.47
N GLY A 27 2.35 3.30 14.06
CA GLY A 27 2.20 2.03 14.76
C GLY A 27 2.19 0.86 13.80
N CYS A 28 1.82 -0.30 14.32
CA CYS A 28 1.58 -1.49 13.54
C CYS A 28 0.26 -2.10 14.01
N GLU A 29 -0.56 -2.56 13.06
CA GLU A 29 -1.76 -3.34 13.35
C GLU A 29 -1.55 -4.80 12.93
N GLN A 30 -2.22 -5.73 13.60
CA GLN A 30 -2.17 -7.13 13.19
C GLN A 30 -2.98 -7.32 11.91
N ALA A 31 -2.32 -7.75 10.84
CA ALA A 31 -2.94 -8.06 9.56
C ALA A 31 -3.32 -9.54 9.42
N ALA A 32 -2.53 -10.45 10.01
CA ALA A 32 -2.78 -11.89 10.03
C ALA A 32 -2.04 -12.56 11.18
N HIS A 33 -2.43 -13.78 11.56
CA HIS A 33 -1.77 -14.60 12.57
C HIS A 33 -0.57 -15.38 12.03
N SER A 34 -0.43 -15.50 10.71
CA SER A 34 0.72 -16.17 10.07
C SER A 34 0.92 -15.72 8.63
N VAL A 35 2.10 -16.02 8.07
CA VAL A 35 2.38 -15.83 6.64
C VAL A 35 1.38 -16.60 5.77
N ALA A 36 1.03 -17.83 6.14
CA ALA A 36 0.12 -18.66 5.36
C ALA A 36 -1.30 -18.06 5.29
N GLU A 37 -1.75 -17.47 6.39
CA GLU A 37 -3.02 -16.74 6.43
C GLU A 37 -2.96 -15.47 5.57
N LEU A 38 -1.88 -14.69 5.66
CA LEU A 38 -1.68 -13.51 4.81
C LEU A 38 -1.75 -13.88 3.31
N GLU A 39 -1.10 -14.97 2.90
CA GLU A 39 -1.19 -15.46 1.52
C GLU A 39 -2.62 -15.85 1.14
N SER A 40 -3.40 -16.42 2.07
CA SER A 40 -4.81 -16.72 1.85
C SER A 40 -5.63 -15.44 1.67
N LEU A 41 -5.35 -14.40 2.45
CA LEU A 41 -5.99 -13.09 2.34
C LEU A 41 -5.67 -12.41 0.99
N PHE A 42 -4.44 -12.54 0.50
CA PHE A 42 -4.07 -12.01 -0.83
C PHE A 42 -4.80 -12.68 -1.97
N ARG A 43 -5.21 -13.95 -1.80
CA ARG A 43 -6.02 -14.68 -2.78
C ARG A 43 -7.52 -14.39 -2.63
N CYS A 44 -7.95 -13.73 -1.56
CA CYS A 44 -9.33 -13.30 -1.36
C CYS A 44 -9.60 -12.03 -2.17
N PRO A 45 -10.46 -12.06 -3.21
CA PRO A 45 -10.66 -10.91 -4.10
C PRO A 45 -11.12 -9.66 -3.35
N GLN A 46 -12.09 -9.79 -2.45
CA GLN A 46 -12.62 -8.66 -1.70
C GLN A 46 -11.53 -8.00 -0.85
N TRP A 47 -10.79 -8.80 -0.10
CA TRP A 47 -9.72 -8.30 0.77
C TRP A 47 -8.58 -7.68 -0.05
N SER A 48 -8.20 -8.33 -1.16
CA SER A 48 -7.13 -7.86 -2.04
C SER A 48 -7.47 -6.52 -2.70
N GLU A 49 -8.74 -6.26 -3.01
CA GLU A 49 -9.15 -4.98 -3.57
C GLU A 49 -9.15 -3.88 -2.50
N GLU A 50 -9.73 -4.15 -1.33
CA GLU A 50 -9.78 -3.20 -0.22
C GLU A 50 -8.40 -2.82 0.32
N ARG A 51 -7.43 -3.75 0.31
CA ARG A 51 -6.12 -3.56 0.93
C ARG A 51 -4.97 -3.35 -0.03
N LEU A 52 -5.04 -3.87 -1.26
CA LEU A 52 -3.92 -3.81 -2.21
C LEU A 52 -4.22 -2.92 -3.43
N LEU A 53 -5.47 -2.45 -3.59
CA LEU A 53 -5.93 -1.67 -4.74
C LEU A 53 -5.56 -2.38 -6.05
N THR A 54 -5.87 -3.68 -6.12
CA THR A 54 -5.36 -4.58 -7.15
C THR A 54 -5.85 -4.17 -8.54
N GLU A 55 -7.13 -3.81 -8.67
CA GLU A 55 -7.68 -3.30 -9.93
C GLU A 55 -6.99 -2.02 -10.38
N LEU A 56 -6.72 -1.12 -9.44
CA LEU A 56 -6.05 0.16 -9.71
C LEU A 56 -4.60 -0.04 -10.20
N ALA A 57 -3.86 -0.98 -9.59
CA ALA A 57 -2.52 -1.35 -10.03
C ALA A 57 -2.52 -1.98 -11.44
N LEU A 58 -3.51 -2.81 -11.75
CA LEU A 58 -3.67 -3.40 -13.08
C LEU A 58 -3.98 -2.32 -14.13
N LEU A 59 -4.89 -1.39 -13.82
CA LEU A 59 -5.22 -0.26 -14.69
C LEU A 59 -4.03 0.67 -14.95
N ALA A 60 -3.17 0.88 -13.95
CA ALA A 60 -1.94 1.65 -14.11
C ALA A 60 -1.00 0.98 -15.13
N ARG A 61 -0.79 -0.33 -14.99
CA ARG A 61 0.04 -1.12 -15.91
C ARG A 61 -0.55 -1.12 -17.32
N ASP A 62 -1.87 -1.27 -17.46
CA ASP A 62 -2.54 -1.29 -18.75
C ASP A 62 -2.46 0.08 -19.47
N ARG A 63 -2.28 1.18 -18.71
CA ARG A 63 -1.95 2.53 -19.22
C ARG A 63 -0.46 2.73 -19.51
N GLY A 64 0.37 1.71 -19.36
CA GLY A 64 1.82 1.79 -19.56
C GLY A 64 2.59 2.44 -18.41
N ILE A 65 1.97 2.61 -17.24
CA ILE A 65 2.65 3.11 -16.04
C ILE A 65 3.40 1.95 -15.39
N SER A 66 4.72 1.95 -15.53
CA SER A 66 5.62 1.01 -14.86
C SER A 66 6.38 1.67 -13.71
N ARG A 67 6.80 0.87 -12.73
CA ARG A 67 7.59 1.32 -11.58
C ARG A 67 8.85 0.47 -11.44
N GLU A 68 9.93 1.08 -10.99
CA GLU A 68 11.15 0.38 -10.62
C GLU A 68 10.98 -0.39 -9.29
N PRO A 69 11.85 -1.35 -8.96
CA PRO A 69 11.74 -2.15 -7.73
C PRO A 69 11.74 -1.33 -6.43
N TYR A 70 12.37 -0.16 -6.42
CA TYR A 70 12.41 0.78 -5.28
C TYR A 70 11.24 1.77 -5.27
N GLN A 71 10.35 1.68 -6.26
CA GLN A 71 9.21 2.58 -6.42
C GLN A 71 7.88 1.89 -6.14
N VAL A 72 6.92 2.72 -5.73
CA VAL A 72 5.51 2.39 -5.55
C VAL A 72 4.65 3.26 -6.47
N PHE A 73 3.40 2.88 -6.64
CA PHE A 73 2.38 3.76 -7.18
C PHE A 73 1.96 4.73 -6.08
N ALA A 74 2.31 5.99 -6.23
CA ALA A 74 1.80 7.08 -5.42
C ALA A 74 0.58 7.72 -6.08
N LEU A 75 -0.31 8.28 -5.27
CA LEU A 75 -1.45 9.07 -5.72
C LEU A 75 -1.13 10.55 -5.54
N ALA A 76 -1.04 11.28 -6.65
CA ALA A 76 -0.69 12.69 -6.70
C ALA A 76 -1.81 13.51 -7.39
N PRO A 77 -2.50 14.42 -6.68
CA PRO A 77 -2.35 14.74 -5.25
C PRO A 77 -2.81 13.58 -4.34
N HIS A 78 -2.35 13.59 -3.09
CA HIS A 78 -2.73 12.58 -2.09
C HIS A 78 -4.26 12.52 -1.93
N PRO A 79 -4.89 11.33 -1.73
CA PRO A 79 -6.35 11.20 -1.63
C PRO A 79 -6.98 12.05 -0.51
N CYS A 80 -6.27 12.29 0.59
CA CYS A 80 -6.72 13.22 1.63
C CYS A 80 -6.91 14.67 1.13
N LEU A 81 -6.30 15.05 0.00
CA LEU A 81 -6.43 16.36 -0.62
C LEU A 81 -7.46 16.36 -1.75
N SER A 82 -7.51 15.31 -2.58
CA SER A 82 -8.46 15.21 -3.70
C SER A 82 -9.84 14.69 -3.31
N GLY A 83 -9.96 13.95 -2.20
CA GLY A 83 -11.17 13.22 -1.81
C GLY A 83 -11.48 12.00 -2.68
N GLU A 84 -10.61 11.66 -3.63
CA GLU A 84 -10.84 10.65 -4.65
C GLU A 84 -9.56 9.88 -4.95
N ILE A 85 -9.73 8.62 -5.38
CA ILE A 85 -8.68 7.74 -5.88
C ILE A 85 -8.98 7.45 -7.35
N ARG A 86 -8.15 7.95 -8.25
CA ARG A 86 -8.26 7.74 -9.70
C ARG A 86 -6.93 7.31 -10.28
N VAL A 87 -6.99 6.49 -11.31
CA VAL A 87 -5.81 6.00 -12.03
C VAL A 87 -5.02 7.11 -12.71
N GLU A 88 -5.67 8.21 -13.10
CA GLU A 88 -5.02 9.40 -13.66
C GLU A 88 -4.10 10.13 -12.66
N GLN A 89 -4.26 9.84 -11.37
CA GLN A 89 -3.44 10.41 -10.29
C GLN A 89 -2.25 9.52 -9.94
N ILE A 90 -2.12 8.35 -10.56
CA ILE A 90 -1.04 7.41 -10.28
C ILE A 90 0.24 7.89 -10.93
N MET A 91 1.30 7.92 -10.13
CA MET A 91 2.66 8.08 -10.64
C MET A 91 3.64 7.17 -9.88
N PRO A 92 4.68 6.64 -10.55
CA PRO A 92 5.77 5.96 -9.86
C PRO A 92 6.51 6.94 -8.96
N MET A 93 6.73 6.56 -7.70
CA MET A 93 7.46 7.37 -6.73
C MET A 93 8.36 6.48 -5.87
N ASP A 94 9.50 7.03 -5.45
CA ASP A 94 10.35 6.37 -4.47
C ASP A 94 9.58 6.05 -3.18
N LEU A 95 9.74 4.83 -2.66
CA LEU A 95 9.03 4.34 -1.48
C LEU A 95 9.23 5.26 -0.26
N VAL A 96 10.46 5.73 -0.03
CA VAL A 96 10.78 6.58 1.12
C VAL A 96 10.15 7.96 0.96
N ALA A 97 10.19 8.52 -0.25
CA ALA A 97 9.55 9.79 -0.55
C ALA A 97 8.02 9.72 -0.36
N TRP A 98 7.38 8.64 -0.82
CA TRP A 98 5.93 8.44 -0.67
C TRP A 98 5.53 8.38 0.81
N HIS A 99 6.22 7.55 1.61
CA HIS A 99 5.97 7.48 3.05
C HIS A 99 6.22 8.81 3.77
N HIS A 100 7.21 9.58 3.32
CA HIS A 100 7.46 10.91 3.85
C HIS A 100 6.26 11.85 3.61
N ILE A 101 5.65 11.80 2.42
CA ILE A 101 4.45 12.57 2.08
C ILE A 101 3.24 12.09 2.91
N CYS A 102 2.97 10.79 2.96
CA CYS A 102 1.85 10.24 3.75
C CYS A 102 1.92 10.67 5.22
N ARG A 103 3.12 10.67 5.81
CA ARG A 103 3.33 11.12 7.19
C ARG A 103 3.02 12.60 7.40
N GLN A 104 3.20 13.46 6.40
CA GLN A 104 2.90 14.89 6.50
C GLN A 104 1.40 15.18 6.55
N HIS A 105 0.55 14.27 6.09
CA HIS A 105 -0.91 14.42 6.12
C HIS A 105 -1.54 14.05 7.47
N ARG A 106 -0.75 14.03 8.55
CA ARG A 106 -1.20 13.99 9.96
C ARG A 106 -1.90 15.31 10.35
N SER A 107 -3.06 15.59 9.78
CA SER A 107 -3.95 16.64 10.28
C SER A 107 -5.29 16.59 9.56
N SER A 108 -6.27 15.96 10.19
CA SER A 108 -7.67 16.42 10.28
C SER A 108 -8.30 15.78 11.50
#